data_AF-A0A947RL93-F1
#
_entry.id   AF-A0A947RL93-F1
#
_cell.length_a   1.000
_cell.length_b   1.000
_cell.length_c   1.000
_cell.angle_alpha   90.00
_cell.angle_beta   90.00
_cell.angle_gamma   90.00
#
_symmetry.space_group_name_H-M   'P 1'
#
loop_
_entity.id
_entity.type
_entity.pdbx_description
1 polymer ?
#
loop_
_entity_poly.entity_id
_entity_poly.type
_entity_poly.pdbx_seq_one_letter_code
_entity_poly.pdbx_strand_id
1 'polypeptide(L)'
;MRRRILGLILWVSIAWIAALPITTVADGVILPDHPEWGWLSVVNHDVTVTIRDGVVTTRVDQVFRNDSGRDLEGQYVFPLPSDAAISSFSMWVDGEALEAKILDADEARAIYEDFVRRAIDPALLEYIGRDTLSARIFPIPAGDERRIEIAYTELLSAEAGTYRYRYPLNTERFSAQPLEQVSISVDLETSVPLKAIYSPSHSLELERVSEMTAAARYEDTHVRPTQDFFLYYSVSPDDLGMTLLTYRAPGEDGFFLLIVTPPDQASSEAAIPKDLVFILDTSGSMSGDKIEQAKEALRFILENLNPEDRFAVIAFSDYVQALQTQLTPVSSTTIAQAKNWVSTIDAGGGTNIEDALLLGFSLFEDNGRPQFLV
;
A
#
# COMPACT_ATOMS: atom_id res chain seq x y z
N MET A 1 -55.77 -40.24 3.81
CA MET A 1 -56.47 -39.12 3.15
C MET A 1 -55.60 -37.88 3.34
N ARG A 2 -55.20 -37.25 2.23
CA ARG A 2 -54.25 -36.12 2.16
C ARG A 2 -54.76 -34.88 2.89
N ARG A 3 -53.87 -34.12 3.53
CA ARG A 3 -53.90 -32.65 3.46
C ARG A 3 -52.51 -32.07 3.74
N ARG A 4 -51.96 -31.47 2.68
CA ARG A 4 -50.74 -30.65 2.65
C ARG A 4 -51.07 -29.29 3.26
N ILE A 5 -50.20 -28.79 4.14
CA ILE A 5 -50.13 -27.36 4.45
C ILE A 5 -48.72 -26.93 4.03
N LEU A 6 -48.65 -26.24 2.89
CA LEU A 6 -47.46 -25.51 2.46
C LEU A 6 -47.30 -24.31 3.38
N GLY A 7 -46.26 -24.32 4.21
CA GLY A 7 -45.74 -23.10 4.85
C GLY A 7 -44.79 -22.42 3.88
N LEU A 8 -45.23 -21.29 3.33
CA LEU A 8 -44.42 -20.39 2.51
C LEU A 8 -43.38 -19.72 3.40
N ILE A 9 -42.13 -20.19 3.38
CA ILE A 9 -41.01 -19.48 4.02
C ILE A 9 -40.59 -18.36 3.07
N LEU A 10 -41.09 -17.16 3.36
CA LEU A 10 -40.66 -15.92 2.73
C LEU A 10 -39.24 -15.62 3.24
N TRP A 11 -38.23 -15.87 2.42
CA TRP A 11 -36.89 -15.34 2.62
C TRP A 11 -36.95 -13.82 2.45
N VAL A 12 -37.08 -13.09 3.56
CA VAL A 12 -36.78 -11.66 3.57
C VAL A 12 -35.27 -11.55 3.68
N SER A 13 -34.62 -11.47 2.53
CA SER A 13 -33.25 -10.97 2.41
C SER A 13 -33.26 -9.49 2.83
N ILE A 14 -33.09 -9.23 4.13
CA ILE A 14 -32.74 -7.92 4.64
C ILE A 14 -31.28 -7.69 4.24
N ALA A 15 -31.09 -7.10 3.07
CA ALA A 15 -29.82 -6.50 2.71
C ALA A 15 -29.56 -5.37 3.72
N TRP A 16 -28.73 -5.65 4.73
CA TRP A 16 -28.10 -4.62 5.54
C TRP A 16 -27.14 -3.88 4.63
N ILE A 17 -27.64 -2.84 3.96
CA ILE A 17 -26.79 -1.78 3.43
C ILE A 17 -26.29 -1.06 4.67
N ALA A 18 -25.10 -1.44 5.14
CA ALA A 18 -24.34 -0.61 6.06
C ALA A 18 -24.05 0.69 5.30
N ALA A 19 -24.88 1.71 5.54
CA ALA A 19 -24.58 3.08 5.18
C ALA A 19 -23.46 3.52 6.12
N LEU A 20 -22.22 3.18 5.76
CA LEU A 20 -21.07 3.94 6.24
C LEU A 20 -21.36 5.41 5.90
N PRO A 21 -21.15 6.37 6.82
CA PRO A 21 -21.09 7.76 6.41
C PRO A 21 -19.88 7.87 5.49
N ILE A 22 -20.14 7.84 4.18
CA ILE A 22 -19.12 8.10 3.18
C ILE A 22 -18.83 9.58 3.34
N THR A 23 -17.82 9.94 4.13
CA THR A 23 -17.29 11.29 4.14
C THR A 23 -16.55 11.49 2.83
N THR A 24 -17.30 11.70 1.74
CA THR A 24 -16.74 11.97 0.41
C THR A 24 -16.25 13.41 0.42
N VAL A 25 -14.94 13.63 0.41
CA VAL A 25 -14.36 14.96 0.17
C VAL A 25 -13.74 14.96 -1.24
N ALA A 26 -13.74 16.10 -1.90
CA ALA A 26 -13.42 16.36 -3.30
C ALA A 26 -12.02 16.91 -3.51
N ASP A 27 -11.53 16.86 -4.73
CA ASP A 27 -10.53 17.70 -5.36
C ASP A 27 -11.18 18.74 -6.29
N GLY A 28 -10.32 19.57 -6.87
CA GLY A 28 -10.63 20.65 -7.82
C GLY A 28 -11.51 20.27 -8.99
N VAL A 29 -12.68 20.91 -9.11
CA VAL A 29 -13.57 20.76 -10.27
C VAL A 29 -13.88 22.14 -10.87
N ILE A 30 -13.96 22.22 -12.20
CA ILE A 30 -14.55 23.38 -12.89
C ILE A 30 -16.04 23.11 -13.09
N LEU A 31 -16.87 23.92 -12.47
CA LEU A 31 -18.33 23.92 -12.61
C LEU A 31 -18.70 24.88 -13.73
N PRO A 32 -19.10 24.41 -14.92
CA PRO A 32 -19.42 25.29 -16.05
C PRO A 32 -20.68 26.13 -15.77
N ASP A 33 -20.68 27.43 -16.08
CA ASP A 33 -21.83 28.34 -15.87
C ASP A 33 -23.14 27.80 -16.50
N HIS A 34 -23.01 27.01 -17.57
CA HIS A 34 -24.08 26.32 -18.30
C HIS A 34 -23.82 24.80 -18.39
N PRO A 35 -24.16 24.00 -17.36
CA PRO A 35 -23.93 22.56 -17.35
C PRO A 35 -24.60 21.80 -18.48
N GLU A 36 -25.69 22.35 -19.03
CA GLU A 36 -26.38 21.81 -20.19
C GLU A 36 -25.54 21.84 -21.48
N TRP A 37 -24.43 22.60 -21.51
CA TRP A 37 -23.49 22.63 -22.64
C TRP A 37 -22.37 21.59 -22.51
N GLY A 38 -22.28 20.91 -21.38
CA GLY A 38 -21.31 19.84 -21.11
C GLY A 38 -20.38 20.15 -19.95
N TRP A 39 -19.91 19.09 -19.30
CA TRP A 39 -18.85 19.15 -18.29
C TRP A 39 -17.48 19.08 -18.98
N LEU A 40 -16.46 19.62 -18.32
CA LEU A 40 -15.08 19.49 -18.79
C LEU A 40 -14.54 18.09 -18.51
N SER A 41 -13.60 17.65 -19.33
CA SER A 41 -12.80 16.46 -19.07
C SER A 41 -11.50 16.86 -18.40
N VAL A 42 -11.11 16.17 -17.34
CA VAL A 42 -9.76 16.29 -16.77
C VAL A 42 -8.83 15.37 -17.53
N VAL A 43 -7.84 15.96 -18.19
CA VAL A 43 -6.85 15.26 -19.03
C VAL A 43 -5.74 14.73 -18.13
N ASN A 44 -5.05 15.67 -17.46
CA ASN A 44 -3.97 15.38 -16.52
C ASN A 44 -4.31 15.90 -15.13
N HIS A 45 -3.93 15.12 -14.13
CA HIS A 45 -4.01 15.47 -12.73
C HIS A 45 -2.72 15.02 -12.03
N ASP A 46 -1.80 15.97 -11.84
CA ASP A 46 -0.48 15.72 -11.26
C ASP A 46 -0.37 16.38 -9.89
N VAL A 47 -0.08 15.57 -8.87
CA VAL A 47 0.04 16.00 -7.49
C VAL A 47 1.44 15.72 -7.00
N THR A 48 2.13 16.78 -6.57
CA THR A 48 3.44 16.66 -5.92
C THR A 48 3.29 17.08 -4.47
N VAL A 49 3.71 16.21 -3.56
CA VAL A 49 3.60 16.40 -2.13
C VAL A 49 4.99 16.31 -1.52
N THR A 50 5.39 17.33 -0.76
CA THR A 50 6.60 17.27 0.06
C THR A 50 6.20 17.32 1.52
N ILE A 51 6.61 16.33 2.30
CA ILE A 51 6.32 16.21 3.72
C ILE A 51 7.64 16.29 4.48
N ARG A 52 7.81 17.35 5.28
CA ARG A 52 8.97 17.55 6.16
C ARG A 52 8.52 17.68 7.60
N ASP A 53 8.79 16.67 8.42
CA ASP A 53 8.42 16.67 9.84
C ASP A 53 6.93 17.03 10.09
N GLY A 54 6.04 16.51 9.25
CA GLY A 54 4.60 16.78 9.32
C GLY A 54 4.15 18.09 8.66
N VAL A 55 5.06 18.96 8.23
CA VAL A 55 4.72 20.11 7.37
C VAL A 55 4.59 19.61 5.93
N VAL A 56 3.39 19.72 5.37
CA VAL A 56 3.07 19.24 4.03
C VAL A 56 2.94 20.42 3.09
N THR A 57 3.64 20.37 1.96
CA THR A 57 3.36 21.25 0.82
C THR A 57 2.83 20.41 -0.31
N THR A 58 1.59 20.69 -0.72
CA THR A 58 0.93 20.00 -1.83
C THR A 58 0.80 20.97 -3.00
N ARG A 59 1.31 20.53 -4.15
CA ARG A 59 1.18 21.22 -5.43
C ARG A 59 0.33 20.36 -6.35
N VAL A 60 -0.73 20.95 -6.88
CA VAL A 60 -1.69 20.33 -7.78
C VAL A 60 -1.60 21.01 -9.13
N ASP A 61 -1.48 20.21 -10.19
CA ASP A 61 -1.47 20.65 -11.58
C ASP A 61 -2.55 19.88 -12.34
N GLN A 62 -3.59 20.57 -12.75
CA GLN A 62 -4.75 19.99 -13.44
C GLN A 62 -4.90 20.61 -14.83
N VAL A 63 -5.13 19.76 -15.82
CA VAL A 63 -5.46 20.19 -17.19
C VAL A 63 -6.88 19.80 -17.51
N PHE A 64 -7.73 20.80 -17.76
CA PHE A 64 -9.13 20.62 -18.13
C PHE A 64 -9.30 20.87 -19.63
N ARG A 65 -9.98 19.97 -20.34
CA ARG A 65 -10.35 20.11 -21.75
C ARG A 65 -11.82 20.40 -21.91
N ASN A 66 -12.11 21.38 -22.76
CA ASN A 66 -13.47 21.66 -23.20
C ASN A 66 -13.80 20.82 -24.44
N ASP A 67 -14.46 19.67 -24.22
CA ASP A 67 -14.88 18.79 -25.33
C ASP A 67 -16.10 19.32 -26.11
N SER A 68 -16.65 20.47 -25.72
CA SER A 68 -17.81 21.07 -26.39
C SER A 68 -17.39 21.91 -27.61
N GLY A 69 -18.34 22.15 -28.51
CA GLY A 69 -18.15 23.02 -29.67
C GLY A 69 -18.34 24.52 -29.40
N ARG A 70 -18.28 24.96 -28.13
CA ARG A 70 -18.53 26.35 -27.71
C ARG A 70 -17.56 26.74 -26.61
N ASP A 71 -17.28 28.03 -26.51
CA ASP A 71 -16.51 28.57 -25.40
C ASP A 71 -17.32 28.43 -24.10
N LEU A 72 -16.67 27.92 -23.06
CA LEU A 72 -17.23 27.77 -21.73
C LEU A 72 -16.57 28.76 -20.76
N GLU A 73 -17.29 29.04 -19.68
CA GLU A 73 -16.78 29.68 -18.48
C GLU A 73 -17.27 28.86 -17.29
N GLY A 74 -16.57 28.93 -16.17
CA GLY A 74 -17.02 28.23 -14.98
C GLY A 74 -16.33 28.67 -13.70
N GLN A 75 -16.82 28.12 -12.60
CA GLN A 75 -16.24 28.30 -11.28
C GLN A 75 -15.37 27.09 -10.94
N TYR A 76 -14.07 27.31 -10.77
CA TYR A 76 -13.19 26.32 -10.17
C TYR A 76 -13.40 26.29 -8.67
N VAL A 77 -13.53 25.09 -8.11
CA VAL A 77 -13.75 24.84 -6.68
C VAL A 77 -12.79 23.76 -6.24
N PHE A 78 -11.87 24.08 -5.32
CA PHE A 78 -10.93 23.14 -4.72
C PHE A 78 -11.06 23.20 -3.19
N PRO A 79 -11.45 22.11 -2.53
CA PRO A 79 -11.59 22.08 -1.09
C PRO A 79 -10.22 21.95 -0.43
N LEU A 80 -10.08 22.55 0.74
CA LEU A 80 -8.82 22.56 1.46
C LEU A 80 -8.98 21.86 2.81
N PRO A 81 -7.90 21.25 3.33
CA PRO A 81 -7.83 20.92 4.75
C PRO A 81 -8.14 22.16 5.59
N SER A 82 -8.80 22.00 6.74
CA SER A 82 -9.26 23.13 7.56
C SER A 82 -8.14 24.05 8.05
N ASP A 83 -6.94 23.50 8.20
CA ASP A 83 -5.75 24.23 8.67
C ASP A 83 -4.77 24.54 7.52
N ALA A 84 -5.21 24.41 6.27
CA ALA A 84 -4.36 24.67 5.11
C ALA A 84 -4.24 26.17 4.81
N ALA A 85 -3.01 26.59 4.50
CA ALA A 85 -2.71 27.91 3.97
C ALA A 85 -2.39 27.82 2.48
N ILE A 86 -3.08 28.61 1.67
CA ILE A 86 -2.82 28.67 0.22
C ILE A 86 -1.53 29.45 -0.01
N SER A 87 -0.62 28.84 -0.77
CA SER A 87 0.68 29.41 -1.14
C SER A 87 0.62 30.08 -2.51
N SER A 88 -0.08 29.48 -3.48
CA SER A 88 -0.25 30.05 -4.82
C SER A 88 -1.46 29.47 -5.54
N PHE A 89 -2.06 30.26 -6.44
CA PHE A 89 -3.05 29.79 -7.40
C PHE A 89 -2.82 30.48 -8.74
N SER A 90 -2.64 29.70 -9.80
CA SER A 90 -2.32 30.19 -11.14
C SER A 90 -3.16 29.49 -12.20
N MET A 91 -3.68 30.25 -13.15
CA MET A 91 -4.29 29.74 -14.37
C MET A 91 -3.36 30.04 -15.53
N TRP A 92 -3.11 29.06 -16.40
CA TRP A 92 -2.29 29.27 -17.59
C TRP A 92 -3.14 29.65 -18.80
N VAL A 93 -2.79 30.75 -19.46
CA VAL A 93 -3.41 31.22 -20.70
C VAL A 93 -2.30 31.54 -21.70
N ASP A 94 -2.35 30.93 -22.89
CA ASP A 94 -1.35 31.13 -23.96
C ASP A 94 0.12 30.93 -23.53
N GLY A 95 0.35 30.05 -22.55
CA GLY A 95 1.68 29.75 -22.02
C GLY A 95 2.18 30.71 -20.94
N GLU A 96 1.38 31.69 -20.51
CA GLU A 96 1.68 32.58 -19.39
C GLU A 96 0.81 32.25 -18.17
N ALA A 97 1.42 32.25 -16.98
CA ALA A 97 0.72 32.04 -15.72
C ALA A 97 0.07 33.34 -15.24
N LEU A 98 -1.26 33.33 -15.12
CA LEU A 98 -2.04 34.38 -14.51
C LEU A 98 -2.37 34.01 -13.06
N GLU A 99 -1.72 34.67 -12.12
CA GLU A 99 -2.00 34.52 -10.69
C GLU A 99 -3.38 35.12 -10.37
N ALA A 100 -4.29 34.31 -9.84
CA ALA A 100 -5.64 34.79 -9.56
C ALA A 100 -5.75 35.39 -8.16
N LYS A 101 -6.68 36.34 -8.00
CA LYS A 101 -7.07 36.82 -6.67
C LYS A 101 -7.89 35.75 -5.98
N ILE A 102 -7.35 35.25 -4.87
CA ILE A 102 -8.06 34.36 -3.94
C ILE A 102 -9.22 35.17 -3.32
N LEU A 103 -10.44 34.66 -3.46
CA LEU A 103 -11.63 35.24 -2.82
C LEU A 103 -11.80 34.65 -1.41
N ASP A 104 -12.38 35.42 -0.49
CA ASP A 104 -12.71 34.95 0.85
C ASP A 104 -13.76 33.81 0.80
N ALA A 105 -13.65 32.85 1.72
CA ALA A 105 -14.46 31.62 1.72
C ALA A 105 -15.99 31.87 1.76
N ASP A 106 -16.43 32.96 2.41
CA ASP A 106 -17.84 33.35 2.47
C ASP A 106 -18.39 33.85 1.11
N GLU A 107 -17.54 34.46 0.28
CA GLU A 107 -17.90 34.98 -1.04
C GLU A 107 -17.96 33.85 -2.09
N ALA A 108 -17.03 32.89 -2.01
CA ALA A 108 -17.04 31.66 -2.79
C ALA A 108 -18.32 30.83 -2.53
N ARG A 109 -18.75 30.74 -1.27
CA ARG A 109 -19.94 30.00 -0.86
C ARG A 109 -21.23 30.54 -1.50
N ALA A 110 -21.41 31.85 -1.52
CA ALA A 110 -22.64 32.47 -2.02
C ALA A 110 -22.84 32.25 -3.53
N ILE A 111 -21.74 32.32 -4.31
CA ILE A 111 -21.75 32.08 -5.76
C ILE A 111 -22.11 30.61 -6.05
N TYR A 112 -21.61 29.67 -5.24
CA TYR A 112 -21.84 28.24 -5.39
C TYR A 112 -23.24 27.78 -4.95
N GLU A 113 -23.75 28.30 -3.81
CA GLU A 113 -25.13 28.01 -3.37
C GLU A 113 -26.16 28.46 -4.42
N ASP A 114 -25.89 29.55 -5.15
CA ASP A 114 -26.71 30.01 -6.27
C ASP A 114 -26.63 29.07 -7.48
N PHE A 115 -25.45 28.51 -7.76
CA PHE A 115 -25.22 27.56 -8.84
C PHE A 115 -25.89 26.20 -8.60
N VAL A 116 -25.71 25.59 -7.41
CA VAL A 116 -26.32 24.28 -7.07
C VAL A 116 -27.85 24.36 -7.02
N ARG A 117 -28.41 25.52 -6.65
CA ARG A 117 -29.87 25.76 -6.73
C ARG A 117 -30.40 25.75 -8.17
N ARG A 118 -29.55 26.10 -9.15
CA ARG A 118 -29.92 26.25 -10.57
C ARG A 118 -29.62 25.01 -11.40
N ALA A 119 -28.59 24.22 -11.07
CA ALA A 119 -28.16 23.09 -11.87
C ALA A 119 -27.62 21.90 -11.04
N ILE A 120 -28.51 20.94 -10.78
CA ILE A 120 -28.30 19.48 -10.59
C ILE A 120 -27.41 18.99 -9.41
N ASP A 121 -28.02 18.02 -8.67
CA ASP A 121 -27.52 17.10 -7.63
C ASP A 121 -27.30 17.66 -6.19
N PRO A 122 -28.20 17.34 -5.23
CA PRO A 122 -28.04 17.63 -3.80
C PRO A 122 -26.74 17.09 -3.16
N ALA A 123 -26.06 16.12 -3.78
CA ALA A 123 -24.77 15.60 -3.31
C ALA A 123 -23.64 16.65 -3.31
N LEU A 124 -23.80 17.76 -4.05
CA LEU A 124 -22.90 18.93 -4.04
C LEU A 124 -23.14 19.88 -2.86
N LEU A 125 -24.29 19.78 -2.15
CA LEU A 125 -24.69 20.67 -1.03
C LEU A 125 -24.19 20.24 0.36
N GLU A 126 -23.96 18.94 0.60
CA GLU A 126 -23.49 18.42 1.91
C GLU A 126 -22.01 18.75 2.22
N TYR A 127 -21.34 19.42 1.29
CA TYR A 127 -19.96 19.10 0.94
C TYR A 127 -18.93 20.20 1.32
N ILE A 128 -19.30 21.48 1.27
CA ILE A 128 -18.35 22.57 1.54
C ILE A 128 -18.36 22.91 3.04
N GLY A 129 -17.31 22.46 3.74
CA GLY A 129 -16.90 22.98 5.05
C GLY A 129 -16.49 24.46 4.95
N ARG A 130 -15.89 25.03 6.00
CA ARG A 130 -15.55 26.46 6.02
C ARG A 130 -14.39 26.85 5.08
N ASP A 131 -13.62 25.88 4.58
CA ASP A 131 -12.31 26.13 3.96
C ASP A 131 -12.26 25.55 2.54
N THR A 132 -12.52 26.39 1.53
CA THR A 132 -12.53 26.01 0.10
C THR A 132 -12.00 27.17 -0.72
N LEU A 133 -11.13 26.87 -1.68
CA LEU A 133 -10.67 27.82 -2.68
C LEU A 133 -11.64 27.85 -3.85
N SER A 134 -11.94 29.05 -4.33
CA SER A 134 -12.75 29.23 -5.52
C SER A 134 -12.22 30.34 -6.42
N ALA A 135 -12.22 30.08 -7.73
CA ALA A 135 -11.75 31.03 -8.75
C ALA A 135 -12.60 30.94 -10.01
N ARG A 136 -12.93 32.09 -10.61
CA ARG A 136 -13.64 32.13 -11.90
C ARG A 136 -12.64 31.83 -13.02
N ILE A 137 -12.95 30.83 -13.85
CA ILE A 137 -12.14 30.40 -14.98
C ILE A 137 -12.87 30.81 -16.26
N PHE A 138 -12.28 31.75 -17.00
CA PHE A 138 -12.80 32.22 -18.26
C PHE A 138 -11.70 32.86 -19.12
N PRO A 139 -11.80 32.76 -20.46
CA PRO A 139 -12.62 31.80 -21.21
C PRO A 139 -11.96 30.42 -21.26
N ILE A 140 -12.74 29.37 -21.49
CA ILE A 140 -12.31 28.01 -21.82
C ILE A 140 -12.75 27.71 -23.27
N PRO A 141 -11.91 27.96 -24.29
CA PRO A 141 -12.33 27.91 -25.68
C PRO A 141 -12.75 26.52 -26.13
N ALA A 142 -13.62 26.45 -27.14
CA ALA A 142 -14.09 25.19 -27.72
C ALA A 142 -12.92 24.30 -28.19
N GLY A 143 -12.82 23.08 -27.68
CA GLY A 143 -11.77 22.12 -28.04
C GLY A 143 -10.38 22.40 -27.43
N ASP A 144 -10.22 23.49 -26.67
CA ASP A 144 -8.97 23.86 -26.02
C ASP A 144 -8.88 23.36 -24.58
N GLU A 145 -7.68 23.50 -24.02
CA GLU A 145 -7.35 23.13 -22.65
C GLU A 145 -7.10 24.36 -21.76
N ARG A 146 -7.32 24.16 -20.46
CA ARG A 146 -6.99 25.10 -19.39
C ARG A 146 -6.25 24.37 -18.28
N ARG A 147 -5.02 24.84 -18.03
CA ARG A 147 -4.17 24.34 -16.95
C ARG A 147 -4.33 25.23 -15.72
N ILE A 148 -4.59 24.60 -14.59
CA ILE A 148 -4.76 25.23 -13.28
C ILE A 148 -3.71 24.64 -12.36
N GLU A 149 -3.05 25.51 -11.60
CA GLU A 149 -2.01 25.13 -10.67
C GLU A 149 -2.26 25.74 -9.31
N ILE A 150 -2.12 24.92 -8.26
CA ILE A 150 -2.38 25.31 -6.88
C ILE A 150 -1.25 24.80 -6.02
N ALA A 151 -0.82 25.60 -5.06
CA ALA A 151 0.00 25.12 -3.97
C ALA A 151 -0.60 25.54 -2.64
N TYR A 152 -0.64 24.62 -1.69
CA TYR A 152 -1.04 24.89 -0.31
C TYR A 152 -0.17 24.13 0.66
N THR A 153 -0.15 24.59 1.90
CA THR A 153 0.60 23.98 2.99
C THR A 153 -0.36 23.61 4.12
N GLU A 154 -0.22 22.43 4.68
CA GLU A 154 -0.94 21.99 5.89
C GLU A 154 0.04 21.41 6.93
N LEU A 155 -0.41 21.30 8.17
CA LEU A 155 0.35 20.69 9.26
C LEU A 155 -0.35 19.41 9.71
N LEU A 156 0.33 18.27 9.56
CA LEU A 156 -0.14 17.00 10.07
C LEU A 156 0.23 16.84 11.55
N SER A 157 -0.73 16.36 12.33
CA SER A 157 -0.48 15.91 13.70
C SER A 157 -0.30 14.40 13.74
N ALA A 158 0.70 13.92 14.49
CA ALA A 158 0.88 12.50 14.73
C ALA A 158 -0.06 12.01 15.84
N GLU A 159 -0.74 10.91 15.59
CA GLU A 159 -1.41 10.12 16.62
C GLU A 159 -0.60 8.86 16.89
N ALA A 160 -0.11 8.71 18.12
CA ALA A 160 0.78 7.60 18.51
C ALA A 160 1.95 7.37 17.53
N GLY A 161 2.58 8.45 17.07
CA GLY A 161 3.73 8.40 16.15
C GLY A 161 3.36 8.13 14.68
N THR A 162 2.07 8.09 14.35
CA THR A 162 1.58 7.89 12.98
C THR A 162 0.93 9.14 12.44
N TYR A 163 1.35 9.55 11.26
CA TYR A 163 0.78 10.64 10.49
C TYR A 163 -0.14 10.08 9.41
N ARG A 164 -1.19 10.84 9.09
CA ARG A 164 -2.13 10.54 8.02
C ARG A 164 -2.25 11.75 7.11
N TYR A 165 -1.69 11.64 5.92
CA TYR A 165 -1.92 12.57 4.83
C TYR A 165 -3.14 12.11 4.01
N ARG A 166 -3.96 13.05 3.56
CA ARG A 166 -5.11 12.79 2.70
C ARG A 166 -5.15 13.79 1.57
N TYR A 167 -5.18 13.28 0.35
CA TYR A 167 -5.44 14.05 -0.85
C TYR A 167 -6.80 13.65 -1.46
N PRO A 168 -7.75 14.58 -1.62
CA PRO A 168 -9.15 14.20 -1.89
C PRO A 168 -9.51 13.85 -3.37
N LEU A 169 -8.85 12.83 -3.93
CA LEU A 169 -8.94 12.37 -5.33
C LEU A 169 -10.33 12.02 -5.91
N ASN A 170 -11.35 11.78 -5.08
CA ASN A 170 -12.63 11.18 -5.51
C ASN A 170 -13.49 12.03 -6.47
N THR A 171 -13.33 13.35 -6.53
CA THR A 171 -14.28 14.18 -7.32
C THR A 171 -14.00 14.34 -8.78
N GLU A 172 -12.95 13.70 -9.25
CA GLU A 172 -12.77 13.47 -10.68
C GLU A 172 -13.87 12.58 -11.28
N ARG A 173 -14.76 12.00 -10.44
CA ARG A 173 -16.04 11.43 -10.90
C ARG A 173 -16.92 12.41 -11.70
N PHE A 174 -16.73 13.72 -11.52
CA PHE A 174 -17.47 14.75 -12.26
C PHE A 174 -16.82 15.13 -13.59
N SER A 175 -15.62 14.61 -13.89
CA SER A 175 -15.03 14.70 -15.22
C SER A 175 -15.91 13.99 -16.25
N ALA A 176 -16.16 14.63 -17.39
CA ALA A 176 -16.97 14.06 -18.46
C ALA A 176 -16.41 12.71 -18.94
N GLN A 177 -15.10 12.58 -19.03
CA GLN A 177 -14.37 11.36 -19.39
C GLN A 177 -13.47 10.86 -18.25
N PRO A 178 -13.05 9.57 -18.25
CA PRO A 178 -11.97 9.13 -17.36
C PRO A 178 -10.72 9.99 -17.57
N LEU A 179 -9.96 10.20 -16.50
CA LEU A 179 -8.70 10.94 -16.55
C LEU A 179 -7.74 10.22 -17.47
N GLU A 180 -7.12 10.92 -18.41
CA GLU A 180 -6.12 10.31 -19.30
C GLU A 180 -4.90 9.89 -18.48
N GLN A 181 -4.46 10.74 -17.54
CA GLN A 181 -3.38 10.46 -16.62
C GLN A 181 -3.62 11.06 -15.23
N VAL A 182 -3.30 10.30 -14.20
CA VAL A 182 -3.19 10.79 -12.82
C VAL A 182 -1.85 10.36 -12.23
N SER A 183 -1.20 11.27 -11.52
CA SER A 183 -0.01 10.95 -10.73
C SER A 183 -0.05 11.63 -9.36
N ILE A 184 0.37 10.91 -8.32
CA ILE A 184 0.61 11.45 -6.98
C ILE A 184 2.00 11.01 -6.56
N SER A 185 2.89 11.98 -6.40
CA SER A 185 4.26 11.76 -5.93
C SER A 185 4.43 12.40 -4.56
N VAL A 186 4.93 11.63 -3.59
CA VAL A 186 5.16 12.09 -2.22
C VAL A 186 6.63 11.90 -1.85
N ASP A 187 7.31 13.01 -1.58
CA ASP A 187 8.64 13.04 -0.98
C ASP A 187 8.51 13.22 0.53
N LEU A 188 9.04 12.27 1.29
CA LEU A 188 8.95 12.22 2.74
C LEU A 188 10.34 12.39 3.35
N GLU A 189 10.47 13.36 4.25
CA GLU A 189 11.68 13.65 5.01
C GLU A 189 11.31 13.89 6.48
N THR A 190 12.00 13.22 7.39
CA THR A 190 11.68 13.23 8.82
C THR A 190 12.95 13.30 9.65
N SER A 191 12.86 13.91 10.82
CA SER A 191 13.93 13.99 11.83
C SER A 191 14.06 12.73 12.69
N VAL A 192 13.11 11.80 12.55
CA VAL A 192 13.02 10.54 13.31
C VAL A 192 12.82 9.40 12.31
N PRO A 193 13.46 8.22 12.49
CA PRO A 193 13.38 7.12 11.52
C PRO A 193 11.95 6.71 11.14
N LEU A 194 11.72 6.56 9.84
CA LEU A 194 10.50 6.09 9.21
C LEU A 194 10.31 4.60 9.43
N LYS A 195 9.16 4.20 9.97
CA LYS A 195 8.82 2.80 10.27
C LYS A 195 7.87 2.19 9.26
N ALA A 196 6.57 2.49 9.33
CA ALA A 196 5.62 2.07 8.31
C ALA A 196 5.41 3.20 7.31
N ILE A 197 5.26 2.86 6.02
CA ILE A 197 4.75 3.77 4.98
C ILE A 197 3.82 2.94 4.11
N TYR A 198 2.56 3.31 4.00
CA TYR A 198 1.59 2.58 3.20
C TYR A 198 0.38 3.43 2.84
N SER A 199 -0.36 3.01 1.81
CA SER A 199 -1.67 3.53 1.49
C SER A 199 -2.70 2.40 1.54
N PRO A 200 -3.80 2.56 2.29
CA PRO A 200 -4.92 1.62 2.23
C PRO A 200 -5.82 1.86 1.00
N SER A 201 -5.60 2.96 0.28
CA SER A 201 -6.46 3.41 -0.82
C SER A 201 -5.86 3.15 -2.20
N HIS A 202 -4.55 3.19 -2.34
CA HIS A 202 -3.88 3.08 -3.63
C HIS A 202 -2.64 2.20 -3.49
N SER A 203 -2.33 1.41 -4.51
CA SER A 203 -1.06 0.66 -4.56
C SER A 203 0.06 1.65 -4.85
N LEU A 204 1.09 1.65 -4.00
CA LEU A 204 2.22 2.58 -4.11
C LEU A 204 3.47 1.88 -4.63
N GLU A 205 4.20 2.57 -5.50
CA GLU A 205 5.63 2.34 -5.69
C GLU A 205 6.38 3.09 -4.58
N LEU A 206 7.08 2.35 -3.71
CA LEU A 206 7.79 2.91 -2.56
C LEU A 206 9.29 2.73 -2.72
N GLU A 207 10.03 3.82 -2.58
CA GLU A 207 11.49 3.84 -2.53
C GLU A 207 11.95 4.41 -1.18
N ARG A 208 12.65 3.59 -0.38
CA ARG A 208 13.30 4.07 0.85
C ARG A 208 14.73 4.48 0.53
N VAL A 209 15.01 5.77 0.63
CA VAL A 209 16.32 6.36 0.31
C VAL A 209 17.23 6.30 1.54
N SER A 210 16.68 6.50 2.73
CA SER A 210 17.38 6.32 4.01
C SER A 210 16.39 5.99 5.14
N GLU A 211 16.88 5.85 6.37
CA GLU A 211 16.02 5.72 7.54
C GLU A 211 15.08 6.92 7.74
N MET A 212 15.46 8.10 7.24
CA MET A 212 14.73 9.36 7.45
C MET A 212 14.03 9.87 6.20
N THR A 213 14.28 9.26 5.03
CA THR A 213 13.78 9.73 3.73
C THR A 213 13.21 8.60 2.88
N ALA A 214 12.06 8.87 2.27
CA ALA A 214 11.40 7.95 1.35
C ALA A 214 10.62 8.71 0.27
N ALA A 215 10.40 8.07 -0.87
CA ALA A 215 9.52 8.53 -1.93
C ALA A 215 8.41 7.51 -2.15
N ALA A 216 7.17 7.97 -2.31
CA ALA A 216 6.03 7.13 -2.64
C ALA A 216 5.33 7.68 -3.88
N ARG A 217 5.00 6.82 -4.84
CA ARG A 217 4.34 7.21 -6.09
C ARG A 217 3.11 6.35 -6.36
N TYR A 218 2.06 6.98 -6.84
CA TYR A 218 0.90 6.35 -7.45
C TYR A 218 0.71 6.95 -8.84
N GLU A 219 0.49 6.11 -9.85
CA GLU A 219 0.14 6.54 -11.20
C GLU A 219 -0.92 5.62 -11.78
N ASP A 220 -1.80 6.20 -12.59
CA ASP A 220 -2.79 5.44 -13.35
C ASP A 220 -3.20 6.22 -14.62
N THR A 221 -3.84 5.52 -15.56
CA THR A 221 -4.28 6.11 -16.83
C THR A 221 -5.69 5.64 -17.17
N HIS A 222 -6.46 6.49 -17.84
CA HIS A 222 -7.85 6.20 -18.22
C HIS A 222 -8.74 5.79 -17.03
N VAL A 223 -8.53 6.42 -15.87
CA VAL A 223 -9.18 6.04 -14.60
C VAL A 223 -10.29 7.01 -14.22
N ARG A 224 -11.33 6.51 -13.54
CA ARG A 224 -12.29 7.35 -12.83
C ARG A 224 -12.07 7.16 -11.33
N PRO A 225 -11.39 8.08 -10.63
CA PRO A 225 -11.20 7.97 -9.20
C PRO A 225 -12.53 7.90 -8.46
N THR A 226 -12.62 7.01 -7.46
CA THR A 226 -13.84 6.77 -6.66
C THR A 226 -13.62 6.94 -5.16
N GLN A 227 -12.38 7.25 -4.76
CA GLN A 227 -11.98 7.39 -3.36
C GLN A 227 -10.78 8.33 -3.24
N ASP A 228 -10.61 8.90 -2.05
CA ASP A 228 -9.49 9.78 -1.73
C ASP A 228 -8.19 8.99 -1.67
N PHE A 229 -7.08 9.66 -1.94
CA PHE A 229 -5.75 9.14 -1.68
C PHE A 229 -5.37 9.36 -0.20
N PHE A 230 -5.00 8.29 0.48
CA PHE A 230 -4.47 8.32 1.84
C PHE A 230 -3.03 7.82 1.84
N LEU A 231 -2.15 8.51 2.56
CA LEU A 231 -0.82 8.01 2.90
C LEU A 231 -0.68 8.01 4.42
N TYR A 232 -0.33 6.84 4.96
CA TYR A 232 0.02 6.67 6.36
C TYR A 232 1.52 6.45 6.45
N TYR A 233 2.18 7.20 7.33
CA TYR A 233 3.56 6.93 7.69
C TYR A 233 3.74 7.06 9.19
N SER A 234 4.60 6.23 9.77
CA SER A 234 4.95 6.30 11.19
C SER A 234 6.43 6.56 11.38
N VAL A 235 6.74 7.26 12.48
CA VAL A 235 8.10 7.56 12.89
C VAL A 235 8.34 7.03 14.30
N SER A 236 9.52 6.47 14.55
CA SER A 236 9.92 6.04 15.88
C SER A 236 11.45 6.07 16.01
N PRO A 237 12.00 6.54 17.14
CA PRO A 237 13.43 6.40 17.44
C PRO A 237 13.82 4.96 17.78
N ASP A 238 12.86 4.10 18.16
CA ASP A 238 13.12 2.72 18.55
C ASP A 238 13.27 1.82 17.31
N ASP A 239 14.12 0.81 17.36
CA ASP A 239 14.35 -0.12 16.24
C ASP A 239 13.07 -0.84 15.78
N LEU A 240 12.21 -1.19 16.73
CA LEU A 240 10.90 -1.76 16.48
C LEU A 240 9.88 -0.65 16.19
N GLY A 241 9.31 -0.65 14.99
CA GLY A 241 8.18 0.21 14.66
C GLY A 241 6.87 -0.45 15.06
N MET A 242 6.04 0.21 15.87
CA MET A 242 4.66 -0.21 16.11
C MET A 242 3.71 0.93 15.76
N THR A 243 2.67 0.61 15.01
CA THR A 243 1.62 1.55 14.62
C THR A 243 0.27 0.95 15.00
N LEU A 244 -0.48 1.65 15.83
CA LEU A 244 -1.82 1.23 16.27
C LEU A 244 -2.83 2.27 15.80
N LEU A 245 -3.69 1.89 14.86
CA LEU A 245 -4.85 2.68 14.48
C LEU A 245 -6.08 2.08 15.16
N THR A 246 -6.90 2.91 15.78
CA THR A 246 -8.14 2.46 16.44
C THR A 246 -9.34 3.21 15.87
N TYR A 247 -10.47 2.53 15.72
CA TYR A 247 -11.72 3.12 15.27
C TYR A 247 -12.87 2.59 16.10
N ARG A 248 -13.77 3.47 16.54
CA ARG A 248 -15.00 3.09 17.24
C ARG A 248 -16.11 4.08 16.95
N ALA A 249 -17.16 3.62 16.26
CA ALA A 249 -18.38 4.40 16.12
C ALA A 249 -19.23 4.32 17.42
N PRO A 250 -19.96 5.39 17.78
CA PRO A 250 -20.83 5.37 18.96
C PRO A 250 -21.87 4.25 18.87
N GLY A 251 -21.87 3.34 19.85
CA GLY A 251 -22.81 2.21 19.90
C GLY A 251 -22.38 0.98 19.11
N GLU A 252 -21.20 0.98 18.49
CA GLU A 252 -20.63 -0.16 17.77
C GLU A 252 -19.36 -0.71 18.47
N ASP A 253 -18.96 -1.92 18.06
CA ASP A 253 -17.70 -2.52 18.49
C ASP A 253 -16.50 -1.73 17.93
N GLY A 254 -15.42 -1.68 18.70
CA GLY A 254 -14.20 -1.01 18.28
C GLY A 254 -13.31 -1.94 17.46
N PHE A 255 -12.68 -1.40 16.43
CA PHE A 255 -11.70 -2.09 15.60
C PHE A 255 -10.32 -1.46 15.78
N PHE A 256 -9.27 -2.25 15.56
CA PHE A 256 -7.92 -1.74 15.50
C PHE A 256 -7.11 -2.43 14.41
N LEU A 257 -6.13 -1.70 13.88
CA LEU A 257 -5.07 -2.21 13.02
C LEU A 257 -3.75 -2.02 13.77
N LEU A 258 -3.05 -3.12 14.06
CA LEU A 258 -1.70 -3.10 14.58
C LEU A 258 -0.74 -3.49 13.45
N ILE A 259 0.16 -2.58 13.11
CA ILE A 259 1.28 -2.83 12.20
C ILE A 259 2.53 -2.92 13.06
N VAL A 260 3.24 -4.04 12.96
CA VAL A 260 4.55 -4.23 13.59
C VAL A 260 5.57 -4.27 12.46
N THR A 261 6.40 -3.23 12.39
CA THR A 261 7.53 -3.16 11.49
C THR A 261 8.76 -3.69 12.23
N PRO A 262 9.28 -4.88 11.87
CA PRO A 262 10.51 -5.37 12.46
C PRO A 262 11.68 -4.43 12.14
N PRO A 263 12.75 -4.43 12.94
CA PRO A 263 13.95 -3.65 12.65
C PRO A 263 14.47 -3.95 11.24
N ASP A 264 14.96 -2.93 10.53
CA ASP A 264 15.73 -3.12 9.30
C ASP A 264 17.01 -3.89 9.69
N GLN A 265 17.10 -5.14 9.26
CA GLN A 265 18.24 -6.03 9.55
C GLN A 265 19.50 -5.64 8.74
N ALA A 266 19.93 -4.39 8.81
CA ALA A 266 21.21 -3.94 8.25
C ALA A 266 22.36 -4.03 9.26
N SER A 267 22.06 -4.11 10.56
CA SER A 267 23.04 -4.43 11.60
C SER A 267 22.94 -5.91 11.94
N SER A 268 24.09 -6.60 11.89
CA SER A 268 24.29 -8.00 12.21
C SER A 268 23.86 -8.37 13.64
N GLU A 269 22.55 -8.46 13.91
CA GLU A 269 22.11 -9.34 14.97
C GLU A 269 22.43 -10.75 14.52
N ALA A 270 23.41 -11.35 15.20
CA ALA A 270 23.96 -12.67 14.94
C ALA A 270 22.85 -13.62 14.52
N ALA A 271 22.93 -14.15 13.30
CA ALA A 271 21.98 -15.14 12.80
C ALA A 271 21.77 -16.18 13.91
N ILE A 272 20.53 -16.28 14.42
CA ILE A 272 20.24 -17.10 15.60
C ILE A 272 20.76 -18.52 15.31
N PRO A 273 21.73 -19.03 16.08
CA PRO A 273 22.38 -20.29 15.75
C PRO A 273 21.40 -21.47 15.78
N LYS A 274 21.29 -22.22 14.69
CA LYS A 274 20.28 -23.28 14.50
C LYS A 274 20.88 -24.67 14.62
N ASP A 275 20.02 -25.63 14.96
CA ASP A 275 20.30 -27.06 14.87
C ASP A 275 19.50 -27.66 13.71
N LEU A 276 20.18 -28.20 12.71
CA LEU A 276 19.60 -28.65 11.44
C LEU A 276 19.85 -30.14 11.21
N VAL A 277 18.80 -30.94 11.02
CA VAL A 277 18.93 -32.34 10.60
C VAL A 277 18.32 -32.51 9.23
N PHE A 278 19.14 -32.83 8.23
CA PHE A 278 18.70 -33.07 6.86
C PHE A 278 18.39 -34.55 6.66
N ILE A 279 17.18 -34.87 6.20
CA ILE A 279 16.75 -36.25 5.94
C ILE A 279 16.48 -36.42 4.45
N LEU A 280 17.38 -37.13 3.78
CA LEU A 280 17.35 -37.36 2.34
C LEU A 280 16.72 -38.73 2.00
N ASP A 281 15.61 -38.72 1.28
CA ASP A 281 15.03 -39.93 0.68
C ASP A 281 15.92 -40.43 -0.45
N THR A 282 16.36 -41.68 -0.35
CA THR A 282 17.18 -42.36 -1.37
C THR A 282 16.48 -43.60 -1.93
N SER A 283 15.16 -43.71 -1.77
CA SER A 283 14.34 -44.80 -2.31
C SER A 283 14.46 -44.92 -3.83
N GLY A 284 14.11 -46.09 -4.37
CA GLY A 284 14.16 -46.33 -5.82
C GLY A 284 13.35 -45.31 -6.65
N SER A 285 12.32 -44.68 -6.06
CA SER A 285 11.49 -43.65 -6.71
C SER A 285 12.22 -42.31 -6.95
N MET A 286 13.35 -42.11 -6.27
CA MET A 286 14.24 -40.96 -6.39
C MET A 286 15.27 -41.12 -7.51
N SER A 287 15.34 -42.29 -8.16
CA SER A 287 16.29 -42.54 -9.25
C SER A 287 16.19 -41.53 -10.39
N GLY A 288 17.32 -41.28 -11.06
CA GLY A 288 17.42 -40.31 -12.16
C GLY A 288 17.63 -38.88 -11.65
N ASP A 289 16.98 -37.91 -12.28
CA ASP A 289 17.26 -36.49 -12.02
C ASP A 289 16.87 -36.05 -10.61
N LYS A 290 15.90 -36.71 -9.95
CA LYS A 290 15.42 -36.32 -8.62
C LYS A 290 16.50 -36.43 -7.54
N ILE A 291 17.24 -37.54 -7.52
CA ILE A 291 18.30 -37.73 -6.53
C ILE A 291 19.46 -36.77 -6.78
N GLU A 292 19.79 -36.48 -8.04
CA GLU A 292 20.83 -35.50 -8.36
C GLU A 292 20.43 -34.08 -7.96
N GLN A 293 19.19 -33.67 -8.22
CA GLN A 293 18.65 -32.38 -7.76
C GLN A 293 18.63 -32.27 -6.23
N ALA A 294 18.24 -33.33 -5.53
CA ALA A 294 18.24 -33.34 -4.07
C ALA A 294 19.66 -33.26 -3.49
N LYS A 295 20.62 -33.96 -4.11
CA LYS A 295 22.05 -33.87 -3.76
C LYS A 295 22.61 -32.47 -4.03
N GLU A 296 22.27 -31.83 -5.14
CA GLU A 296 22.67 -30.45 -5.44
C GLU A 296 22.11 -29.44 -4.44
N ALA A 297 20.81 -29.53 -4.12
CA ALA A 297 20.16 -28.67 -3.14
C ALA A 297 20.80 -28.82 -1.75
N LEU A 298 21.03 -30.06 -1.31
CA LEU A 298 21.67 -30.33 -0.02
C LEU A 298 23.11 -29.80 0.02
N ARG A 299 23.90 -29.96 -1.05
CA ARG A 299 25.25 -29.39 -1.14
C ARG A 299 25.23 -27.86 -1.07
N PHE A 300 24.30 -27.22 -1.77
CA PHE A 300 24.12 -25.77 -1.74
C PHE A 300 23.78 -25.28 -0.33
N ILE A 301 22.85 -25.96 0.36
CA ILE A 301 22.49 -25.61 1.74
C ILE A 301 23.71 -25.76 2.67
N LEU A 302 24.43 -26.87 2.58
CA LEU A 302 25.63 -27.13 3.39
C LEU A 302 26.71 -26.04 3.20
N GLU A 303 26.85 -25.48 2.01
CA GLU A 303 27.80 -24.39 1.73
C GLU A 303 27.37 -23.04 2.31
N ASN A 304 26.08 -22.86 2.58
CA ASN A 304 25.49 -21.59 3.02
C ASN A 304 25.00 -21.64 4.49
N LEU A 305 25.41 -22.65 5.26
CA LEU A 305 25.16 -22.68 6.71
C LEU A 305 25.96 -21.59 7.43
N ASN A 306 25.40 -21.02 8.50
CA ASN A 306 26.11 -20.03 9.29
C ASN A 306 27.22 -20.71 10.13
N PRO A 307 28.31 -19.99 10.48
CA PRO A 307 29.41 -20.56 11.24
C PRO A 307 29.02 -21.14 12.61
N GLU A 308 27.97 -20.60 13.23
CA GLU A 308 27.50 -21.06 14.54
C GLU A 308 26.46 -22.18 14.46
N ASP A 309 25.94 -22.50 13.28
CA ASP A 309 24.97 -23.58 13.11
C ASP A 309 25.60 -24.96 13.43
N ARG A 310 24.74 -25.91 13.81
CA ARG A 310 25.10 -27.33 13.86
C ARG A 310 24.21 -28.11 12.92
N PHE A 311 24.77 -29.16 12.33
CA PHE A 311 24.03 -29.98 11.39
C PHE A 311 24.30 -31.47 11.52
N ALA A 312 23.38 -32.29 11.01
CA ALA A 312 23.57 -33.70 10.73
C ALA A 312 22.87 -34.05 9.40
N VAL A 313 23.37 -35.08 8.72
CA VAL A 313 22.75 -35.59 7.49
C VAL A 313 22.41 -37.07 7.64
N ILE A 314 21.17 -37.40 7.33
CA ILE A 314 20.60 -38.74 7.33
C ILE A 314 20.10 -39.04 5.91
N ALA A 315 20.39 -40.22 5.41
CA ALA A 315 19.84 -40.77 4.18
C ALA A 315 19.05 -42.03 4.50
N PHE A 316 17.94 -42.27 3.81
CA PHE A 316 17.12 -43.45 4.08
C PHE A 316 16.55 -44.08 2.81
N SER A 317 16.57 -45.41 2.79
CA SER A 317 15.84 -46.24 1.85
C SER A 317 15.20 -47.43 2.58
N ASP A 318 15.68 -48.66 2.38
CA ASP A 318 15.29 -49.81 3.22
C ASP A 318 15.82 -49.68 4.65
N TYR A 319 16.96 -49.02 4.80
CA TYR A 319 17.65 -48.78 6.06
C TYR A 319 18.09 -47.32 6.15
N VAL A 320 18.35 -46.87 7.37
CA VAL A 320 18.77 -45.50 7.66
C VAL A 320 20.29 -45.44 7.77
N GLN A 321 20.91 -44.49 7.10
CA GLN A 321 22.33 -44.17 7.20
C GLN A 321 22.49 -42.74 7.68
N ALA A 322 23.15 -42.53 8.82
CA ALA A 322 23.52 -41.20 9.28
C ALA A 322 25.02 -40.99 9.09
N LEU A 323 25.39 -39.84 8.51
CA LEU A 323 26.79 -39.45 8.42
C LEU A 323 27.38 -39.16 9.81
N GLN A 324 26.59 -38.53 10.68
CA GLN A 324 26.97 -38.18 12.03
C GLN A 324 26.00 -38.80 13.04
N THR A 325 26.53 -39.23 14.20
CA THR A 325 25.73 -39.73 15.32
C THR A 325 25.29 -38.62 16.29
N GLN A 326 25.67 -37.37 16.00
CA GLN A 326 25.36 -36.17 16.79
C GLN A 326 25.41 -34.92 15.90
N LEU A 327 24.71 -33.86 16.30
CA LEU A 327 24.80 -32.56 15.65
C LEU A 327 26.23 -32.03 15.70
N THR A 328 26.78 -31.71 14.53
CA THR A 328 28.19 -31.31 14.39
C THR A 328 28.30 -29.83 14.01
N PRO A 329 29.22 -29.07 14.63
CA PRO A 329 29.46 -27.68 14.25
C PRO A 329 29.89 -27.51 12.78
N VAL A 330 29.48 -26.40 12.19
CA VAL A 330 29.90 -26.00 10.85
C VAL A 330 31.39 -25.62 10.85
N SER A 331 32.16 -26.28 9.98
CA SER A 331 33.55 -25.97 9.69
C SER A 331 33.88 -26.41 8.27
N SER A 332 34.95 -25.88 7.68
CA SER A 332 35.35 -26.25 6.32
C SER A 332 35.59 -27.76 6.15
N THR A 333 36.06 -28.44 7.19
CA THR A 333 36.29 -29.89 7.19
C THR A 333 34.98 -30.68 7.28
N THR A 334 34.06 -30.30 8.16
CA THR A 334 32.77 -31.00 8.34
C THR A 334 31.86 -30.80 7.13
N ILE A 335 31.86 -29.62 6.52
CA ILE A 335 31.15 -29.36 5.26
C ILE A 335 31.74 -30.18 4.11
N ALA A 336 33.06 -30.23 3.97
CA ALA A 336 33.70 -31.04 2.92
C ALA A 336 33.40 -32.54 3.07
N GLN A 337 33.43 -33.06 4.30
CA GLN A 337 33.05 -34.45 4.59
C GLN A 337 31.59 -34.73 4.22
N ALA A 338 30.68 -33.84 4.60
CA ALA A 338 29.26 -33.99 4.29
C ALA A 338 29.00 -33.96 2.78
N LYS A 339 29.58 -33.01 2.05
CA LYS A 339 29.46 -32.94 0.59
C LYS A 339 30.01 -34.18 -0.12
N ASN A 340 31.12 -34.72 0.36
CA ASN A 340 31.70 -35.94 -0.20
C ASN A 340 30.78 -37.14 0.04
N TRP A 341 30.26 -37.29 1.26
CA TRP A 341 29.33 -38.37 1.58
C TRP A 341 28.03 -38.27 0.76
N VAL A 342 27.43 -37.08 0.68
CA VAL A 342 26.24 -36.82 -0.17
C VAL A 342 26.50 -37.20 -1.63
N SER A 343 27.72 -37.02 -2.12
CA SER A 343 28.08 -37.39 -3.50
C SER A 343 28.11 -38.89 -3.75
N THR A 344 28.33 -39.70 -2.70
CA THR A 344 28.33 -41.17 -2.77
C THR A 344 26.95 -41.80 -2.65
N ILE A 345 25.91 -40.98 -2.41
CA ILE A 345 24.54 -41.46 -2.29
C ILE A 345 23.98 -41.82 -3.67
N ASP A 346 23.47 -43.04 -3.76
CA ASP A 346 22.73 -43.57 -4.89
C ASP A 346 21.28 -43.89 -4.49
N ALA A 347 20.36 -43.74 -5.43
CA ALA A 347 18.96 -44.09 -5.21
C ALA A 347 18.72 -45.59 -5.40
N GLY A 348 17.98 -46.21 -4.49
CA GLY A 348 17.61 -47.62 -4.54
C GLY A 348 16.92 -48.09 -3.26
N GLY A 349 16.18 -49.19 -3.34
CA GLY A 349 15.49 -49.76 -2.18
C GLY A 349 14.11 -49.16 -1.89
N GLY A 350 13.56 -49.51 -0.72
CA GLY A 350 12.28 -49.04 -0.18
C GLY A 350 12.36 -47.67 0.49
N THR A 351 11.41 -47.40 1.40
CA THR A 351 11.19 -46.07 2.00
C THR A 351 10.89 -46.21 3.51
N ASN A 352 11.93 -46.32 4.33
CA ASN A 352 11.85 -46.40 5.79
C ASN A 352 11.94 -45.00 6.41
N ILE A 353 10.91 -44.20 6.18
CA ILE A 353 10.85 -42.82 6.66
C ILE A 353 10.66 -42.73 8.19
N GLU A 354 10.01 -43.72 8.80
CA GLU A 354 9.74 -43.74 10.24
C GLU A 354 11.02 -43.74 11.06
N ASP A 355 11.93 -44.70 10.78
CA ASP A 355 13.21 -44.79 11.49
C ASP A 355 14.09 -43.57 11.20
N ALA A 356 14.01 -42.99 9.99
CA ALA A 356 14.76 -41.80 9.63
C ALA A 356 14.31 -40.59 10.47
N LEU A 357 13.00 -40.38 10.59
CA LEU A 357 12.42 -39.32 11.41
C LEU A 357 12.74 -39.52 12.89
N LEU A 358 12.56 -40.74 13.43
CA LEU A 358 12.87 -41.06 14.82
C LEU A 358 14.35 -40.82 15.13
N LEU A 359 15.26 -41.24 14.24
CA LEU A 359 16.67 -40.95 14.38
C LEU A 359 16.93 -39.44 14.33
N GLY A 360 16.35 -38.72 13.38
CA GLY A 360 16.52 -37.28 13.25
C GLY A 360 16.08 -36.51 14.49
N PHE A 361 14.91 -36.85 15.05
CA PHE A 361 14.45 -36.25 16.30
C PHE A 361 15.35 -36.58 17.49
N SER A 362 15.95 -37.78 17.54
CA SER A 362 16.85 -38.18 18.62
C SER A 362 18.18 -37.42 18.66
N LEU A 363 18.56 -36.75 17.56
CA LEU A 363 19.78 -35.95 17.49
C LEU A 363 19.63 -34.55 18.11
N PHE A 364 18.39 -34.10 18.34
CA PHE A 364 18.15 -32.80 18.97
C PHE A 364 18.35 -32.85 20.49
N GLU A 365 18.99 -31.81 21.01
CA GLU A 365 19.19 -31.60 22.45
C GLU A 365 18.35 -30.41 22.91
N ASP A 366 17.71 -30.49 24.08
CA ASP A 366 16.99 -29.36 24.65
C ASP A 366 17.96 -28.29 25.18
N ASN A 367 18.26 -27.31 24.33
CA ASN A 367 19.27 -26.28 24.56
C ASN A 367 18.78 -24.86 24.19
N GLY A 368 17.47 -24.70 23.91
CA GLY A 368 16.85 -23.43 23.56
C GLY A 368 17.16 -22.90 22.15
N ARG A 369 17.92 -23.64 21.33
CA ARG A 369 18.17 -23.26 19.92
C ARG A 369 16.98 -23.67 19.05
N PRO A 370 16.66 -22.89 18.00
CA PRO A 370 15.71 -23.33 16.97
C PRO A 370 16.18 -24.64 16.32
N GLN A 371 15.31 -25.65 16.33
CA GLN A 371 15.56 -26.99 15.80
C GLN A 371 14.73 -27.20 14.53
N PHE A 372 15.38 -27.66 13.46
CA PHE A 372 14.75 -27.89 12.17
C PHE A 372 15.12 -29.28 11.65
N LEU A 373 14.09 -30.06 11.36
CA LEU A 373 14.21 -31.31 10.62
C LEU A 373 13.70 -31.02 9.21
N VAL A 374 14.59 -31.20 8.23
CA VAL A 374 14.40 -30.77 6.83
C VAL A 374 14.38 -31.98 5.92
#